data_AF-A0A8T9BZZ4-F1
#
_entry.id   AF-A0A8T9BZZ4-F1
#
_cell.length_a   1.000
_cell.length_b   1.000
_cell.length_c   1.000
_cell.angle_alpha   90.00
_cell.angle_beta   90.00
_cell.angle_gamma   90.00
#
_symmetry.space_group_name_H-M   'P 1'
#
loop_
_entity.id
_entity.type
_entity.pdbx_description
1 polymer ?
#
loop_
_entity_poly.entity_id
_entity_poly.type
_entity_poly.pdbx_seq_one_letter_code
_entity_poly.pdbx_strand_id
1 'polypeptide(L)'
;MFSMPRADAAACTVPPRKVVAVEHPMIVKNLEKGIKTFGTNRPFERVLDTSNPEECVPLYIRHDDPMCIPILSNNASTNNVLLKITVPKRIGRKRKRGGLDPIPSAMEGFSPLPESRDNESRSSDSIRSQSRKDNPVKLLRTLKDNVGNYSVEAVAEITNTHRFRGLSDFHFSTSNTEFFSRFRDTVLTGNVDKLKEFQMDPSRGWKPNDQFMPPPRMTNNSIPFNWNWHQAAHIYSSVDPDTGKSVLESRAKPRDKVIILPPDAPKVPDRCLLSPTKDPDVISLIASMREALEERPIWTQRAMKNRLPPHHKYRFKLALPYVCYRFRNGPWRDALIKFGLDPRTDPKYRIYQTLVFQIRDDANATSNSHIFDGKNLSANARAWQVCDVTDPLLSSLIGNANCRYTCDSIVDGWFHNGLWAKVKAIMRTKIVALRVGKQLPDQEFAIALSLPDHIPGKTKTSRTIHVPTPDIGLTVAEFEALLNEGAPREQGARKKDYAALGKALAPKKPQSDVQKRYIQGLWDMSAETPPQTPDNRAEEAARQMSSMGMLPQGEISRSGSNTYAGTEGPGFDGEIDEEDFEDEDDEDAFDRESDEEGEDETDG
;
A
#
# COMPACT_ATOMS: atom_id res chain seq x y z
N MET A 1 45.64 32.46 50.11
CA MET A 1 44.37 33.18 50.30
C MET A 1 43.27 32.31 49.72
N PHE A 2 42.61 31.51 50.56
CA PHE A 2 41.56 30.59 50.11
C PHE A 2 40.34 31.40 49.68
N SER A 3 39.91 31.22 48.42
CA SER A 3 38.65 31.73 47.90
C SER A 3 37.51 31.24 48.80
N MET A 4 36.67 32.16 49.29
CA MET A 4 35.45 31.83 50.01
C MET A 4 34.62 30.79 49.23
N PRO A 5 33.96 29.84 49.91
CA PRO A 5 32.98 28.98 49.26
C PRO A 5 31.84 29.86 48.74
N ARG A 6 31.48 29.69 47.46
CA ARG A 6 30.21 30.23 46.93
C ARG A 6 29.10 29.70 47.82
N ALA A 7 28.21 30.57 48.31
CA ALA A 7 27.04 30.15 49.05
C ALA A 7 26.29 29.10 48.21
N ASP A 8 26.22 27.86 48.71
CA ASP A 8 25.55 26.77 48.02
C ASP A 8 24.10 27.18 47.75
N ALA A 9 23.69 27.09 46.48
CA ALA A 9 22.32 27.39 46.09
C ALA A 9 21.36 26.44 46.82
N ALA A 10 20.16 26.93 47.16
CA ALA A 10 19.17 26.13 47.87
C ALA A 10 18.85 24.84 47.11
N ALA A 11 19.04 23.68 47.77
CA ALA A 11 18.66 22.39 47.22
C ALA A 11 17.13 22.23 47.30
N CYS A 12 16.49 21.89 46.18
CA CYS A 12 15.05 21.65 46.11
C CYS A 12 14.78 20.18 45.78
N THR A 13 13.95 19.51 46.58
CA THR A 13 13.46 18.17 46.27
C THR A 13 12.32 18.26 45.26
N VAL A 14 12.37 17.46 44.20
CA VAL A 14 11.30 17.37 43.20
C VAL A 14 10.24 16.38 43.72
N PRO A 15 8.97 16.78 43.88
CA PRO A 15 7.94 15.88 44.37
C PRO A 15 7.54 14.85 43.29
N PRO A 16 7.17 13.62 43.68
CA PRO A 16 6.75 12.57 42.75
C PRO A 16 5.33 12.87 42.23
N ARG A 17 5.22 13.66 41.17
CA ARG A 17 3.96 14.03 40.52
C ARG A 17 4.01 13.63 39.04
N LYS A 18 3.02 12.88 38.56
CA LYS A 18 2.91 12.52 37.14
C LYS A 18 2.56 13.74 36.32
N VAL A 19 3.48 14.18 35.46
CA VAL A 19 3.31 15.30 34.52
C VAL A 19 3.87 14.89 33.16
N VAL A 20 3.10 15.13 32.11
CA VAL A 20 3.51 14.91 30.71
C VAL A 20 3.56 16.26 30.01
N ALA A 21 4.59 16.48 29.19
CA ALA A 21 4.69 17.67 28.37
C ALA A 21 4.21 17.41 26.93
N VAL A 22 3.63 18.43 26.31
CA VAL A 22 3.27 18.41 24.89
C VAL A 22 3.89 19.64 24.23
N GLU A 23 4.82 19.41 23.31
CA GLU A 23 5.45 20.46 22.50
C GLU A 23 4.52 20.80 21.32
N HIS A 24 3.48 21.60 21.56
CA HIS A 24 2.55 22.00 20.50
C HIS A 24 3.28 22.86 19.44
N PRO A 25 3.22 22.54 18.13
CA PRO A 25 3.98 23.23 17.09
C PRO A 25 3.47 24.66 16.76
N MET A 26 2.42 25.12 17.44
CA MET A 26 1.79 26.42 17.19
C MET A 26 1.90 27.30 18.43
N ILE A 27 1.82 28.62 18.22
CA ILE A 27 1.77 29.58 19.31
C ILE A 27 0.37 29.58 19.93
N VAL A 28 0.25 29.03 21.14
CA VAL A 28 -1.02 28.99 21.88
C VAL A 28 -1.35 30.36 22.49
N LYS A 29 -2.26 31.09 21.83
CA LYS A 29 -2.83 32.36 22.35
C LYS A 29 -4.10 32.17 23.18
N ASN A 30 -4.84 31.09 22.94
CA ASN A 30 -6.04 30.74 23.67
C ASN A 30 -5.93 29.25 24.00
N LEU A 31 -5.89 28.92 25.29
CA LEU A 31 -5.65 27.57 25.76
C LEU A 31 -6.77 26.61 25.34
N GLU A 32 -8.03 27.04 25.41
CA GLU A 32 -9.18 26.21 25.03
C GLU A 32 -9.14 25.84 23.55
N LYS A 33 -8.84 26.79 22.66
CA LYS A 33 -8.66 26.52 21.24
C LYS A 33 -7.45 25.63 20.97
N GLY A 34 -6.35 25.82 21.70
CA GLY A 34 -5.16 24.98 21.62
C GLY A 34 -5.37 23.56 22.15
N ILE A 35 -6.37 23.33 23.01
CA ILE A 35 -6.77 22.00 23.46
C ILE A 35 -7.63 21.30 22.40
N LYS A 36 -8.51 22.06 21.73
CA LYS A 36 -9.39 21.52 20.67
C LYS A 36 -8.62 20.96 19.47
N THR A 37 -7.38 21.40 19.24
CA THR A 37 -6.53 20.85 18.17
C THR A 37 -6.14 19.39 18.40
N PHE A 38 -6.24 18.86 19.62
CA PHE A 38 -6.00 17.43 19.87
C PHE A 38 -7.22 16.54 19.55
N GLY A 39 -8.30 17.13 19.02
CA GLY A 39 -9.52 16.45 18.64
C GLY A 39 -10.47 16.17 19.81
N THR A 40 -11.55 15.44 19.52
CA THR A 40 -12.65 15.17 20.47
C THR A 40 -12.53 13.81 21.18
N ASN A 41 -11.63 12.94 20.73
CA ASN A 41 -11.47 11.57 21.23
C ASN A 41 -10.60 11.49 22.49
N ARG A 42 -11.12 12.04 23.60
CA ARG A 42 -10.49 12.00 24.94
C ARG A 42 -8.99 12.36 24.93
N PRO A 43 -8.63 13.56 24.41
CA PRO A 43 -7.24 13.92 24.16
C PRO A 43 -6.35 13.87 25.42
N PHE A 44 -6.92 14.19 26.59
CA PHE A 44 -6.18 14.21 27.85
C PHE A 44 -5.85 12.83 28.40
N GLU A 45 -6.73 11.85 28.24
CA GLU A 45 -6.46 10.47 28.69
C GLU A 45 -5.27 9.91 27.92
N ARG A 46 -5.24 10.11 26.59
CA ARG A 46 -4.14 9.67 25.72
C ARG A 46 -2.82 10.38 26.00
N VAL A 47 -2.85 11.70 26.24
CA VAL A 47 -1.65 12.47 26.61
C VAL A 47 -1.08 12.03 27.97
N LEU A 48 -1.94 11.62 28.91
CA LEU A 48 -1.52 11.21 30.24
C LEU A 48 -1.15 9.73 30.31
N ASP A 49 -1.52 8.93 29.31
CA ASP A 49 -1.10 7.55 29.22
C ASP A 49 0.39 7.49 28.86
N THR A 50 1.14 6.90 29.78
CA THR A 50 2.59 6.70 29.65
C THR A 50 2.93 5.22 29.69
N SER A 51 1.92 4.34 29.69
CA SER A 51 2.10 2.89 29.71
C SER A 51 2.57 2.38 28.35
N ASN A 52 2.11 3.02 27.27
CA ASN A 52 2.45 2.66 25.90
C ASN A 52 3.34 3.72 25.23
N PRO A 53 4.63 3.42 24.98
CA PRO A 53 5.53 4.32 24.25
C PRO A 53 5.12 4.57 22.80
N GLU A 54 4.34 3.67 22.20
CA GLU A 54 3.85 3.81 20.82
C GLU A 54 2.59 4.68 20.72
N GLU A 55 2.04 5.14 21.84
CA GLU A 55 0.83 5.95 21.82
C GLU A 55 1.11 7.36 21.29
N CYS A 56 0.42 7.68 20.20
CA CYS A 56 0.53 8.95 19.51
C CYS A 56 -0.67 9.84 19.80
N VAL A 57 -0.40 11.10 20.11
CA VAL A 57 -1.41 12.14 20.24
C VAL A 57 -1.60 12.79 18.86
N PRO A 58 -2.83 12.78 18.30
CA PRO A 58 -3.11 13.44 17.05
C PRO A 58 -3.23 14.96 17.25
N LEU A 59 -2.80 15.72 16.25
CA LEU A 59 -2.94 17.17 16.19
C LEU A 59 -3.58 17.59 14.86
N TYR A 60 -4.75 18.19 14.95
CA TYR A 60 -5.51 18.72 13.82
C TYR A 60 -5.26 20.22 13.69
N ILE A 61 -4.55 20.61 12.62
CA ILE A 61 -4.33 22.03 12.29
C ILE A 61 -5.68 22.73 12.08
N ARG A 62 -6.60 22.06 11.38
CA ARG A 62 -7.97 22.52 11.13
C ARG A 62 -8.96 21.63 11.88
N HIS A 63 -8.99 21.78 13.20
CA HIS A 63 -9.85 20.98 14.08
C HIS A 63 -11.36 21.08 13.81
N ASP A 64 -11.81 22.13 13.11
CA ASP A 64 -13.20 22.30 12.69
C ASP A 64 -13.53 21.51 11.40
N ASP A 65 -12.52 21.04 10.66
CA ASP A 65 -12.69 20.24 9.44
C ASP A 65 -12.54 18.74 9.77
N PRO A 66 -13.61 17.93 9.66
CA PRO A 66 -13.56 16.49 9.88
C PRO A 66 -12.60 15.73 8.94
N MET A 67 -12.28 16.31 7.78
CA MET A 67 -11.38 15.73 6.78
C MET A 67 -9.91 16.13 6.97
N CYS A 68 -9.62 16.95 8.00
CA CYS A 68 -8.24 17.30 8.32
C CYS A 68 -7.48 16.05 8.78
N ILE A 69 -6.46 15.65 8.04
CA ILE A 69 -5.54 14.59 8.46
C ILE A 69 -4.72 15.10 9.65
N PRO A 70 -4.60 14.33 10.75
CA PRO A 70 -3.84 14.76 11.91
C PRO A 70 -2.34 14.58 11.72
N ILE A 71 -1.55 15.45 12.35
CA ILE A 71 -0.12 15.23 12.59
C ILE A 71 0.01 14.41 13.87
N LEU A 72 0.73 13.30 13.81
CA LEU A 72 0.93 12.42 14.96
C LEU A 72 2.16 12.84 15.77
N SER A 73 2.03 12.85 17.10
CA SER A 73 3.16 13.07 18.00
C SER A 73 4.06 11.84 18.08
N ASN A 74 5.34 12.04 18.36
CA ASN A 74 6.23 11.01 18.89
C ASN A 74 6.38 11.18 20.41
N ASN A 75 6.12 10.13 21.19
CA ASN A 75 6.31 10.13 22.64
C ASN A 75 7.80 9.92 22.97
N ALA A 76 8.50 11.00 23.29
CA ALA A 76 9.92 10.97 23.62
C ALA A 76 10.14 10.93 25.13
N SER A 77 10.98 10.01 25.60
CA SER A 77 11.48 10.03 26.98
C SER A 77 12.36 11.26 27.21
N THR A 78 12.14 11.96 28.31
CA THR A 78 12.82 13.20 28.69
C THR A 78 13.12 13.23 30.19
N ASN A 79 14.13 13.99 30.60
CA ASN A 79 14.49 14.20 32.02
C ASN A 79 14.34 15.69 32.37
N ASN A 80 13.19 16.29 32.02
CA ASN A 80 12.95 17.72 32.20
C ASN A 80 12.34 17.98 33.59
N VAL A 81 12.57 19.17 34.16
CA VAL A 81 11.98 19.57 35.46
C VAL A 81 11.05 20.77 35.27
N LEU A 82 9.83 20.69 35.78
CA LEU A 82 8.87 21.80 35.78
C LEU A 82 9.13 22.71 36.99
N LEU A 83 9.47 23.97 36.73
CA LEU A 83 9.67 24.98 37.76
C LEU A 83 8.52 26.00 37.77
N LYS A 84 8.01 26.30 38.96
CA LYS A 84 7.08 27.40 39.20
C LYS A 84 7.83 28.55 39.84
N ILE A 85 7.89 29.67 39.14
CA ILE A 85 8.58 30.88 39.61
C ILE A 85 7.53 31.93 39.96
N THR A 86 7.50 32.37 41.22
CA THR A 86 6.59 33.41 41.69
C THR A 86 7.36 34.69 41.91
N VAL A 87 6.94 35.75 41.23
CA VAL A 87 7.58 37.07 41.32
C VAL A 87 6.57 38.08 41.89
N PRO A 88 6.98 39.03 42.76
CA PRO A 88 6.08 40.04 43.29
C PRO A 88 5.40 40.84 42.18
N LYS A 89 4.12 41.17 42.37
CA LYS A 89 3.39 42.03 41.43
C LYS A 89 4.08 43.40 41.42
N ARG A 90 4.55 43.84 40.25
CA ARG A 90 5.14 45.19 40.08
C ARG A 90 4.05 46.23 40.36
N ILE A 91 3.99 46.73 41.59
CA ILE A 91 3.17 47.88 41.94
C ILE A 91 3.93 49.09 41.37
N GLY A 92 3.40 49.66 40.29
CA GLY A 92 3.93 50.92 39.76
C GLY A 92 3.76 52.02 40.80
N ARG A 93 4.74 52.20 41.69
CA ARG A 93 4.83 53.43 42.48
C ARG A 93 5.08 54.56 41.49
N LYS A 94 4.04 55.36 41.20
CA LYS A 94 4.23 56.73 40.66
C LYS A 94 5.23 57.40 41.60
N ARG A 95 6.45 57.68 41.14
CA ARG A 95 7.37 58.55 41.87
C ARG A 95 6.65 59.88 42.09
N LYS A 96 6.60 60.36 43.32
CA LYS A 96 6.21 61.76 43.60
C LYS A 96 7.18 62.64 42.84
N ARG A 97 6.67 63.56 42.01
CA ARG A 97 7.47 64.59 41.33
C ARG A 97 8.33 65.30 42.40
N GLY A 98 9.67 65.23 42.28
CA GLY A 98 10.60 66.03 43.08
C GLY A 98 11.67 65.31 43.93
N GLY A 99 11.91 64.01 43.78
CA GLY A 99 13.02 63.32 44.49
C GLY A 99 14.35 63.44 43.73
N LEU A 100 15.35 64.07 44.36
CA LEU A 100 16.72 64.28 43.87
C LEU A 100 17.64 63.10 44.24
N ASP A 101 17.52 61.96 43.55
CA ASP A 101 18.56 60.92 43.57
C ASP A 101 19.18 60.78 42.17
N PRO A 102 20.51 60.55 42.05
CA PRO A 102 21.18 60.53 40.75
C PRO A 102 20.73 59.34 39.91
N ILE A 103 20.48 59.60 38.63
CA ILE A 103 20.18 58.59 37.60
C ILE A 103 21.45 57.76 37.35
N PRO A 104 21.43 56.42 37.46
CA PRO A 104 22.50 55.61 36.86
C PRO A 104 22.40 55.74 35.34
N SER A 105 23.44 56.29 34.71
CA SER A 105 23.61 56.41 33.25
C SER A 105 23.52 55.06 32.55
N ALA A 106 22.30 54.66 32.19
CA ALA A 106 22.01 53.60 31.21
C ALA A 106 20.55 53.73 30.74
N MET A 107 20.17 54.92 30.24
CA MET A 107 18.89 55.16 29.58
C MET A 107 19.10 56.08 28.38
N GLU A 108 19.59 55.52 27.27
CA GLU A 108 19.21 55.98 25.94
C GLU A 108 18.52 54.81 25.24
N GLY A 109 17.26 55.00 24.83
CA GLY A 109 16.49 54.02 24.06
C GLY A 109 15.13 53.59 24.64
N PHE A 110 14.57 54.26 25.66
CA PHE A 110 13.27 53.89 26.22
C PHE A 110 12.09 54.62 25.55
N SER A 111 11.42 53.94 24.63
CA SER A 111 10.04 54.29 24.23
C SER A 111 9.05 53.77 25.29
N PRO A 112 8.04 54.57 25.71
CA PRO A 112 6.94 54.05 26.52
C PRO A 112 6.03 53.18 25.64
N LEU A 113 5.86 51.90 25.99
CA LEU A 113 4.84 51.06 25.37
C LEU A 113 3.43 51.50 25.83
N PRO A 114 2.42 51.45 24.94
CA PRO A 114 1.09 52.00 25.20
C PRO A 114 0.35 51.19 26.28
N GLU A 115 -0.37 51.90 27.13
CA GLU A 115 -1.33 51.34 28.08
C GLU A 115 -2.48 50.66 27.30
N SER A 116 -2.58 49.34 27.35
CA SER A 116 -3.85 48.67 27.03
C SER A 116 -4.82 48.93 28.18
N ARG A 117 -5.86 49.72 27.87
CA ARG A 117 -7.05 49.89 28.70
C ARG A 117 -7.87 48.59 28.67
N ASP A 118 -7.42 47.57 29.38
CA ASP A 118 -8.25 46.40 29.64
C ASP A 118 -8.85 46.56 31.03
N ASN A 119 -10.03 47.18 31.03
CA ASN A 119 -10.93 47.25 32.17
C ASN A 119 -11.75 45.96 32.18
N GLU A 120 -11.12 44.84 32.55
CA GLU A 120 -11.80 43.54 32.72
C GLU A 120 -11.62 43.00 34.14
N SER A 121 -12.68 42.32 34.56
CA SER A 121 -13.05 41.79 35.88
C SER A 121 -11.97 41.08 36.71
N ARG A 122 -12.16 41.16 38.03
CA ARG A 122 -11.36 40.60 39.13
C ARG A 122 -11.26 39.06 39.19
N SER A 123 -10.84 38.35 38.13
CA SER A 123 -10.67 36.89 38.18
C SER A 123 -9.23 36.43 37.95
N SER A 124 -8.65 35.76 38.96
CA SER A 124 -7.68 34.64 38.95
C SER A 124 -6.44 34.60 38.04
N ASP A 125 -6.13 35.61 37.22
CA ASP A 125 -5.12 35.46 36.16
C ASP A 125 -3.68 35.81 36.61
N SER A 126 -3.14 35.06 37.58
CA SER A 126 -1.77 35.23 38.08
C SER A 126 -0.70 34.54 37.22
N ILE A 127 -1.10 33.66 36.29
CA ILE A 127 -0.18 32.87 35.46
C ILE A 127 0.29 33.69 34.27
N ARG A 128 1.62 33.81 34.13
CA ARG A 128 2.27 34.56 33.05
C ARG A 128 2.71 33.68 31.88
N SER A 129 2.85 32.37 32.07
CA SER A 129 3.25 31.40 31.03
C SER A 129 2.15 31.07 30.02
N GLN A 130 1.26 32.01 29.75
CA GLN A 130 0.13 31.85 28.82
C GLN A 130 0.08 33.03 27.87
N SER A 131 -0.32 32.78 26.62
CA SER A 131 -0.68 33.84 25.67
C SER A 131 0.42 34.89 25.45
N ARG A 132 1.70 34.47 25.49
CA ARG A 132 2.89 35.34 25.39
C ARG A 132 3.03 36.39 26.50
N LYS A 133 2.34 36.22 27.64
CA LYS A 133 2.50 37.07 28.83
C LYS A 133 3.89 36.87 29.50
N ASP A 134 4.66 35.89 29.04
CA ASP A 134 5.99 35.41 29.47
C ASP A 134 7.12 35.75 28.48
N ASN A 135 7.03 36.88 27.77
CA ASN A 135 8.10 37.30 26.86
C ASN A 135 9.49 37.23 27.56
N PRO A 136 10.49 36.51 27.00
CA PRO A 136 11.77 36.24 27.66
C PRO A 136 12.50 37.48 28.16
N VAL A 137 12.46 38.57 27.38
CA VAL A 137 13.11 39.84 27.74
C VAL A 137 12.45 40.47 28.96
N LYS A 138 11.11 40.44 29.02
CA LYS A 138 10.35 40.95 30.16
C LYS A 138 10.55 40.07 31.39
N LEU A 139 10.54 38.75 31.22
CA LEU A 139 10.71 37.79 32.31
C LEU A 139 12.10 37.89 32.94
N LEU A 140 13.15 37.89 32.12
CA LEU A 140 14.54 38.06 32.57
C LEU A 140 14.75 39.39 33.28
N ARG A 141 14.18 40.48 32.76
CA ARG A 141 14.20 41.78 33.45
C ARG A 141 13.46 41.73 34.79
N THR A 142 12.30 41.10 34.85
CA THR A 142 11.51 41.00 36.08
C THR A 142 12.24 40.19 37.15
N LEU A 143 12.96 39.14 36.76
CA LEU A 143 13.80 38.36 37.68
C LEU A 143 15.02 39.18 38.18
N LYS A 144 15.69 39.93 37.28
CA LYS A 144 16.79 40.83 37.65
C LYS A 144 16.34 41.99 38.56
N ASP A 145 15.14 42.51 38.35
CA ASP A 145 14.57 43.60 39.14
C ASP A 145 14.16 43.12 40.57
N ASN A 146 13.99 41.81 40.80
CA ASN A 146 13.46 41.25 42.05
C ASN A 146 14.42 40.25 42.71
N VAL A 147 15.74 40.43 42.58
CA VAL A 147 16.74 39.55 43.22
C VAL A 147 16.45 39.42 44.72
N GLY A 148 16.30 38.18 45.21
CA GLY A 148 15.97 37.86 46.61
C GLY A 148 14.49 37.90 46.98
N ASN A 149 13.62 38.43 46.12
CA ASN A 149 12.18 38.59 46.39
C ASN A 149 11.28 37.69 45.53
N TYR A 150 11.84 36.81 44.70
CA TYR A 150 11.10 35.78 43.97
C TYR A 150 11.28 34.41 44.63
N SER A 151 10.27 33.54 44.52
CA SER A 151 10.35 32.15 44.96
C SER A 151 10.39 31.21 43.77
N VAL A 152 11.16 30.12 43.90
CA VAL A 152 11.26 29.04 42.91
C VAL A 152 10.86 27.75 43.58
N GLU A 153 9.91 27.04 42.97
CA GLU A 153 9.37 25.77 43.44
C GLU A 153 9.56 24.73 42.32
N ALA A 154 10.22 23.61 42.63
CA ALA A 154 10.26 22.47 41.73
C ALA A 154 8.96 21.67 41.86
N VAL A 155 8.18 21.61 40.77
CA VAL A 155 6.80 21.09 40.80
C VAL A 155 6.72 19.63 40.43
N ALA A 156 7.51 19.18 39.46
CA ALA A 156 7.49 17.80 38.97
C ALA A 156 8.67 17.52 38.04
N GLU A 157 9.00 16.25 37.89
CA GLU A 157 9.80 15.73 36.78
C GLU A 157 8.87 15.38 35.60
N ILE A 158 9.33 15.63 34.38
CA ILE A 158 8.63 15.33 33.13
C ILE A 158 9.41 14.21 32.44
N THR A 159 8.92 12.99 32.63
CA THR A 159 9.53 11.76 32.08
C THR A 159 9.24 11.56 30.60
N ASN A 160 8.13 12.12 30.11
CA ASN A 160 7.63 11.93 28.76
C ASN A 160 7.21 13.26 28.15
N THR A 161 7.59 13.47 26.90
CA THR A 161 7.21 14.65 26.11
C THR A 161 6.72 14.23 24.73
N HIS A 162 5.48 14.59 24.39
CA HIS A 162 4.95 14.42 23.04
C HIS A 162 5.49 15.52 22.13
N ARG A 163 6.18 15.12 21.06
CA ARG A 163 6.80 16.01 20.08
C ARG A 163 6.24 15.81 18.69
N PHE A 164 5.87 16.89 18.02
CA PHE A 164 5.38 16.85 16.64
C PHE A 164 6.53 17.18 15.68
N ARG A 165 7.26 16.14 15.25
CA ARG A 165 8.32 16.26 14.23
C ARG A 165 7.88 15.82 12.83
N GLY A 166 6.74 15.13 12.75
CA GLY A 166 6.21 14.68 11.48
C GLY A 166 5.77 15.85 10.61
N LEU A 167 5.93 15.71 9.30
CA LEU A 167 5.34 16.64 8.35
C LEU A 167 3.81 16.51 8.35
N SER A 168 3.18 17.62 8.00
CA SER A 168 1.79 17.59 7.58
C SER A 168 1.69 16.83 6.25
N ASP A 169 0.72 15.92 6.15
CA ASP A 169 0.39 15.29 4.87
C ASP A 169 -0.21 16.31 3.89
N PHE A 170 -0.35 15.91 2.63
CA PHE A 170 -1.06 16.67 1.61
C PHE A 170 -2.52 16.85 2.02
N HIS A 171 -2.97 18.09 2.01
CA HIS A 171 -4.33 18.45 2.39
C HIS A 171 -5.18 18.65 1.14
N PHE A 172 -6.32 17.95 1.08
CA PHE A 172 -7.30 18.08 0.01
C PHE A 172 -8.52 18.84 0.53
N SER A 173 -8.99 19.82 -0.24
CA SER A 173 -10.23 20.53 0.09
C SER A 173 -11.39 19.90 -0.66
N THR A 174 -12.36 19.38 0.10
CA THR A 174 -13.61 18.84 -0.42
C THR A 174 -14.77 19.84 -0.37
N SER A 175 -14.48 21.11 -0.04
CA SER A 175 -15.50 22.14 0.21
C SER A 175 -16.39 22.44 -1.00
N ASN A 176 -15.88 22.27 -2.22
CA ASN A 176 -16.59 22.59 -3.45
C ASN A 176 -17.12 21.33 -4.16
N THR A 177 -17.14 20.19 -3.47
CA THR A 177 -17.53 18.92 -4.09
C THR A 177 -18.96 18.53 -3.68
N GLU A 178 -19.71 17.95 -4.62
CA GLU A 178 -21.14 17.66 -4.44
C GLU A 178 -21.40 16.54 -3.43
N PHE A 179 -20.61 15.46 -3.46
CA PHE A 179 -20.75 14.31 -2.57
C PHE A 179 -20.36 14.69 -1.14
N PHE A 180 -19.17 15.24 -0.92
CA PHE A 180 -18.70 15.53 0.44
C PHE A 180 -19.48 16.64 1.12
N SER A 181 -19.95 17.65 0.39
CA SER A 181 -20.83 18.67 0.98
C SER A 181 -22.12 18.03 1.49
N ARG A 182 -22.77 17.18 0.68
CA ARG A 182 -23.94 16.42 1.11
C ARG A 182 -23.62 15.49 2.28
N PHE A 183 -22.54 14.72 2.20
CA PHE A 183 -22.13 13.77 3.23
C PHE A 183 -21.83 14.46 4.57
N ARG A 184 -21.14 15.60 4.55
CA ARG A 184 -20.86 16.41 5.74
C ARG A 184 -22.14 16.95 6.38
N ASP A 185 -23.03 17.49 5.55
CA ASP A 185 -24.22 18.19 6.03
C ASP A 185 -25.35 17.23 6.45
N THR A 186 -25.28 15.96 6.02
CA THR A 186 -26.20 14.87 6.38
C THR A 186 -25.58 13.88 7.37
N VAL A 187 -24.64 13.04 6.92
CA VAL A 187 -24.07 11.91 7.65
C VAL A 187 -23.22 12.32 8.85
N LEU A 188 -22.28 13.25 8.66
CA LEU A 188 -21.34 13.64 9.73
C LEU A 188 -21.99 14.45 10.87
N THR A 189 -23.24 14.87 10.71
CA THR A 189 -23.96 15.63 11.74
C THR A 189 -24.39 14.79 12.95
N GLY A 190 -24.43 13.46 12.80
CA GLY A 190 -24.95 12.55 13.82
C GLY A 190 -26.46 12.64 14.06
N ASN A 191 -27.20 13.40 13.24
CA ASN A 191 -28.66 13.47 13.31
C ASN A 191 -29.29 12.41 12.40
N VAL A 192 -30.12 11.54 12.98
CA VAL A 192 -30.80 10.44 12.29
C VAL A 192 -31.73 10.92 11.18
N ASP A 193 -32.39 12.06 11.35
CA ASP A 193 -33.32 12.57 10.34
C ASP A 193 -32.58 12.99 9.06
N LYS A 194 -31.46 13.70 9.24
CA LYS A 194 -30.58 14.08 8.13
C LYS A 194 -29.90 12.89 7.48
N LEU A 195 -29.57 11.85 8.26
CA LEU A 195 -28.96 10.63 7.72
C LEU A 195 -29.89 9.92 6.73
N LYS A 196 -31.20 9.93 6.98
CA LYS A 196 -32.19 9.32 6.07
C LYS A 196 -32.32 10.04 4.73
N GLU A 197 -31.96 11.32 4.68
CA GLU A 197 -31.98 12.14 3.46
C GLU A 197 -30.80 11.80 2.53
N PHE A 198 -29.74 11.16 3.05
CA PHE A 198 -28.57 10.81 2.27
C PHE A 198 -28.86 9.62 1.34
N GLN A 199 -28.72 9.83 0.04
CA GLN A 199 -28.82 8.78 -0.98
C GLN A 199 -27.60 8.82 -1.90
N MET A 200 -27.05 7.65 -2.21
CA MET A 200 -25.99 7.52 -3.21
C MET A 200 -26.58 7.66 -4.61
N ASP A 201 -25.80 8.25 -5.52
CA ASP A 201 -26.17 8.33 -6.92
C ASP A 201 -26.14 6.92 -7.54
N PRO A 202 -27.27 6.40 -8.05
CA PRO A 202 -27.35 5.03 -8.59
C PRO A 202 -26.68 4.89 -9.96
N SER A 203 -26.27 6.00 -10.59
CA SER A 203 -25.58 5.95 -11.87
C SER A 203 -24.25 5.19 -11.77
N ARG A 204 -23.91 4.45 -12.81
CA ARG A 204 -22.63 3.73 -12.90
C ARG A 204 -21.72 4.37 -13.95
N GLY A 205 -20.42 4.34 -13.69
CA GLY A 205 -19.39 4.78 -14.61
C GLY A 205 -18.90 6.20 -14.35
N TRP A 206 -17.79 6.53 -15.02
CA TRP A 206 -17.11 7.81 -14.87
C TRP A 206 -18.00 8.99 -15.29
N LYS A 207 -18.04 10.01 -14.44
CA LYS A 207 -18.66 11.31 -14.77
C LYS A 207 -17.59 12.40 -14.86
N PRO A 208 -17.78 13.40 -15.72
CA PRO A 208 -16.99 14.62 -15.63
C PRO A 208 -17.17 15.23 -14.24
N ASN A 209 -16.05 15.52 -13.55
CA ASN A 209 -16.01 16.00 -12.15
C ASN A 209 -16.54 15.00 -11.11
N ASP A 210 -16.51 13.69 -11.41
CA ASP A 210 -16.75 12.67 -10.39
C ASP A 210 -15.74 12.75 -9.25
N GLN A 211 -16.17 12.42 -8.04
CA GLN A 211 -15.42 12.70 -6.83
C GLN A 211 -14.70 11.47 -6.32
N PHE A 212 -13.38 11.49 -6.42
CA PHE A 212 -12.54 10.49 -5.77
C PHE A 212 -12.28 10.93 -4.32
N MET A 213 -12.62 10.06 -3.37
CA MET A 213 -12.21 10.24 -1.98
C MET A 213 -10.69 10.08 -1.90
N PRO A 214 -9.95 11.07 -1.35
CA PRO A 214 -8.52 10.91 -1.19
C PRO A 214 -8.22 9.76 -0.22
N PRO A 215 -7.07 9.08 -0.39
CA PRO A 215 -6.63 8.08 0.57
C PRO A 215 -6.44 8.72 1.95
N PRO A 216 -6.55 7.94 3.05
CA PRO A 216 -6.36 8.45 4.41
C PRO A 216 -4.99 9.08 4.67
N ARG A 217 -3.98 8.67 3.90
CA ARG A 217 -2.67 9.30 3.81
C ARG A 217 -2.24 9.33 2.36
N MET A 218 -1.74 10.48 1.92
CA MET A 218 -1.25 10.67 0.56
C MET A 218 0.25 10.38 0.47
N THR A 219 1.01 10.69 1.53
CA THR A 219 2.41 10.26 1.63
C THR A 219 2.62 9.24 2.74
N ASN A 220 3.48 8.24 2.44
CA ASN A 220 4.01 7.32 3.44
C ASN A 220 5.22 7.91 4.18
N ASN A 221 5.75 9.05 3.74
CA ASN A 221 6.90 9.71 4.34
C ASN A 221 6.45 10.69 5.43
N SER A 222 6.63 10.29 6.68
CA SER A 222 6.29 11.13 7.84
C SER A 222 7.38 12.13 8.21
N ILE A 223 8.61 11.96 7.72
CA ILE A 223 9.79 12.76 8.07
C ILE A 223 10.32 13.44 6.79
N PRO A 224 10.80 14.70 6.85
CA PRO A 224 11.40 15.34 5.71
C PRO A 224 12.61 14.54 5.19
N PHE A 225 12.61 14.25 3.89
CA PHE A 225 13.78 13.68 3.22
C PHE A 225 14.88 14.74 3.17
N ASN A 226 16.04 14.44 3.74
CA ASN A 226 17.17 15.37 3.69
C ASN A 226 17.94 15.19 2.39
N TRP A 227 17.50 15.89 1.34
CA TRP A 227 18.11 15.84 0.00
C TRP A 227 19.59 16.25 -0.01
N ASN A 228 20.02 17.12 0.92
CA ASN A 228 21.40 17.65 1.02
C ASN A 228 21.94 18.27 -0.29
N TRP A 229 21.07 18.63 -1.24
CA TRP A 229 21.44 19.21 -2.54
C TRP A 229 22.39 18.33 -3.36
N HIS A 230 22.28 17.01 -3.25
CA HIS A 230 23.04 16.10 -4.10
C HIS A 230 22.62 16.25 -5.57
N GLN A 231 23.58 16.11 -6.47
CA GLN A 231 23.32 16.01 -7.90
C GLN A 231 22.56 14.70 -8.16
N ALA A 232 21.52 14.74 -9.00
CA ALA A 232 20.80 13.53 -9.40
C ALA A 232 21.78 12.51 -10.01
N ALA A 233 21.68 11.24 -9.60
CA ALA A 233 22.69 10.21 -9.86
C ALA A 233 23.02 10.01 -11.36
N HIS A 234 22.07 10.31 -12.25
CA HIS A 234 22.21 10.10 -13.69
C HIS A 234 22.58 11.34 -14.49
N ILE A 235 22.72 12.51 -13.86
CA ILE A 235 23.14 13.74 -14.53
C ILE A 235 24.64 13.89 -14.38
N TYR A 236 25.36 14.00 -15.51
CA TYR A 236 26.81 14.21 -15.53
C TYR A 236 27.14 15.48 -16.29
N SER A 237 28.15 16.22 -15.84
CA SER A 237 28.69 17.32 -16.62
C SER A 237 29.59 16.76 -17.73
N SER A 238 29.17 16.92 -18.99
CA SER A 238 30.03 16.73 -20.15
C SER A 238 30.48 18.10 -20.68
N VAL A 239 31.57 18.12 -21.44
CA VAL A 239 31.97 19.29 -22.20
C VAL A 239 31.67 18.98 -23.66
N ASP A 240 30.81 19.78 -24.28
CA ASP A 240 30.50 19.64 -25.69
C ASP A 240 31.79 19.85 -26.51
N PRO A 241 32.26 18.84 -27.28
CA PRO A 241 33.52 18.91 -27.99
C PRO A 241 33.56 20.02 -29.06
N ASP A 242 32.41 20.46 -29.57
CA ASP A 242 32.34 21.48 -30.62
C ASP A 242 32.24 22.90 -30.07
N THR A 243 31.60 23.09 -28.90
CA THR A 243 31.35 24.43 -28.34
C THR A 243 32.13 24.75 -27.05
N GLY A 244 32.79 23.76 -26.45
CA GLY A 244 33.59 23.91 -25.22
C GLY A 244 32.76 24.30 -23.98
N LYS A 245 31.43 24.28 -24.07
CA LYS A 245 30.53 24.60 -22.96
C LYS A 245 30.26 23.35 -22.13
N SER A 246 30.19 23.53 -20.81
CA SER A 246 29.73 22.48 -19.90
C SER A 246 28.24 22.27 -20.08
N VAL A 247 27.86 21.11 -20.62
CA VAL A 247 26.46 20.70 -20.77
C VAL A 247 26.18 19.63 -19.71
N LEU A 248 25.01 19.69 -19.09
CA LEU A 248 24.53 18.61 -18.24
C LEU A 248 23.89 17.55 -19.14
N GLU A 249 24.51 16.38 -19.21
CA GLU A 249 23.99 15.23 -19.93
C GLU A 249 23.32 14.26 -18.95
N SER A 250 22.06 13.96 -19.20
CA SER A 250 21.42 12.80 -18.58
C SER A 250 21.97 11.54 -19.25
N ARG A 251 22.68 10.73 -18.47
CA ARG A 251 23.04 9.35 -18.83
C ARG A 251 22.04 8.34 -18.30
N ALA A 252 20.84 8.79 -17.93
CA ALA A 252 19.74 7.88 -17.65
C ALA A 252 19.54 7.01 -18.89
N LYS A 253 19.52 5.69 -18.71
CA LYS A 253 19.26 4.78 -19.84
C LYS A 253 17.88 5.14 -20.39
N PRO A 254 17.73 5.49 -21.69
CA PRO A 254 16.42 5.66 -22.27
C PRO A 254 15.66 4.36 -22.03
N ARG A 255 14.54 4.44 -21.33
CA ARG A 255 13.62 3.32 -21.17
C ARG A 255 12.95 3.13 -22.53
N ASP A 256 13.62 2.45 -23.46
CA ASP A 256 12.98 1.93 -24.67
C ASP A 256 11.89 0.97 -24.17
N LYS A 257 10.68 1.50 -23.99
CA LYS A 257 9.56 0.73 -23.45
C LYS A 257 8.94 -0.08 -24.57
N VAL A 258 8.62 -1.33 -24.26
CA VAL A 258 7.81 -2.19 -25.13
C VAL A 258 6.49 -1.50 -25.41
N ILE A 259 5.97 -1.59 -26.63
CA ILE A 259 4.65 -1.03 -26.95
C ILE A 259 3.58 -1.83 -26.18
N ILE A 260 2.83 -1.15 -25.32
CA ILE A 260 1.74 -1.72 -24.53
C ILE A 260 0.42 -1.16 -25.06
N LEU A 261 -0.51 -2.05 -25.42
CA LEU A 261 -1.82 -1.68 -25.97
C LEU A 261 -2.96 -2.05 -25.02
N PRO A 262 -4.05 -1.28 -24.99
CA PRO A 262 -5.29 -1.76 -24.37
C PRO A 262 -5.87 -2.96 -25.15
N PRO A 263 -6.64 -3.85 -24.51
CA PRO A 263 -7.18 -5.07 -25.14
C PRO A 263 -8.05 -4.79 -26.38
N ASP A 264 -8.74 -3.66 -26.41
CA ASP A 264 -9.65 -3.21 -27.45
C ASP A 264 -9.00 -2.29 -28.49
N ALA A 265 -7.66 -2.18 -28.50
CA ALA A 265 -6.94 -1.32 -29.45
C ALA A 265 -7.36 -1.61 -30.91
N PRO A 266 -7.71 -0.59 -31.72
CA PRO A 266 -8.28 -0.79 -33.05
C PRO A 266 -7.28 -1.41 -34.04
N LYS A 267 -5.99 -1.13 -33.88
CA LYS A 267 -4.92 -1.66 -34.72
C LYS A 267 -3.69 -2.02 -33.89
N VAL A 268 -3.05 -3.13 -34.22
CA VAL A 268 -1.79 -3.56 -33.61
C VAL A 268 -0.58 -3.00 -34.39
N PRO A 269 0.59 -2.80 -33.74
CA PRO A 269 1.79 -2.31 -34.40
C PRO A 269 2.33 -3.30 -35.44
N ASP A 270 2.59 -2.80 -36.65
CA ASP A 270 3.13 -3.60 -37.75
C ASP A 270 4.65 -3.82 -37.66
N ARG A 271 5.38 -2.92 -36.97
CA ARG A 271 6.84 -2.95 -36.83
C ARG A 271 7.32 -2.16 -35.62
N CYS A 272 8.57 -2.40 -35.24
CA CYS A 272 9.30 -1.56 -34.29
C CYS A 272 9.47 -0.13 -34.86
N LEU A 273 9.29 0.88 -34.00
CA LEU A 273 9.50 2.30 -34.32
C LEU A 273 10.86 2.84 -33.85
N LEU A 274 11.63 2.04 -33.11
CA LEU A 274 12.93 2.44 -32.59
C LEU A 274 14.02 2.34 -33.65
N SER A 275 15.02 3.20 -33.51
CA SER A 275 16.24 3.13 -34.32
C SER A 275 17.03 1.87 -33.96
N PRO A 276 17.67 1.19 -34.93
CA PRO A 276 18.46 -0.01 -34.65
C PRO A 276 19.53 0.24 -33.57
N THR A 277 19.58 -0.65 -32.57
CA THR A 277 20.65 -0.63 -31.56
C THR A 277 22.01 -0.92 -32.19
N LYS A 278 23.06 -0.34 -31.60
CA LYS A 278 24.46 -0.57 -31.99
C LYS A 278 25.15 -1.66 -31.17
N ASP A 279 24.50 -2.14 -30.11
CA ASP A 279 25.09 -3.11 -29.19
C ASP A 279 25.09 -4.52 -29.79
N PRO A 280 26.26 -5.15 -30.00
CA PRO A 280 26.36 -6.43 -30.71
C PRO A 280 25.62 -7.57 -30.01
N ASP A 281 25.65 -7.61 -28.67
CA ASP A 281 24.95 -8.63 -27.89
C ASP A 281 23.42 -8.47 -27.93
N VAL A 282 22.93 -7.22 -28.06
CA VAL A 282 21.49 -6.98 -28.19
C VAL A 282 21.04 -7.35 -29.61
N ILE A 283 21.87 -7.12 -30.62
CA ILE A 283 21.62 -7.55 -32.00
C ILE A 283 21.54 -9.08 -32.10
N SER A 284 22.47 -9.82 -31.48
CA SER A 284 22.44 -11.29 -31.45
C SER A 284 21.19 -11.81 -30.73
N LEU A 285 20.82 -11.17 -29.61
CA LEU A 285 19.62 -11.50 -28.86
C LEU A 285 18.34 -11.24 -29.67
N ILE A 286 18.24 -10.09 -30.36
CA ILE A 286 17.12 -9.76 -31.25
C ILE A 286 16.98 -10.83 -32.34
N ALA A 287 18.08 -11.30 -32.92
CA ALA A 287 18.06 -12.37 -33.91
C ALA A 287 17.50 -13.68 -33.31
N SER A 288 17.99 -14.12 -32.15
CA SER A 288 17.49 -15.32 -31.46
C SER A 288 16.02 -15.20 -31.05
N MET A 289 15.56 -14.02 -30.62
CA MET A 289 14.15 -13.79 -30.28
C MET A 289 13.26 -13.81 -31.51
N ARG A 290 13.72 -13.30 -32.65
CA ARG A 290 12.98 -13.38 -33.93
C ARG A 290 12.84 -14.82 -34.41
N GLU A 291 13.88 -15.63 -34.26
CA GLU A 291 13.82 -17.08 -34.54
C GLU A 291 12.78 -17.77 -33.64
N ALA A 292 12.82 -17.53 -32.33
CA ALA A 292 11.83 -18.07 -31.38
C ALA A 292 10.40 -17.60 -31.68
N LEU A 293 10.23 -16.35 -32.13
CA LEU A 293 8.92 -15.81 -32.54
C LEU A 293 8.42 -16.42 -33.86
N GLU A 294 9.29 -17.02 -34.66
CA GLU A 294 8.89 -17.74 -35.87
C GLU A 294 8.48 -19.17 -35.59
N GLU A 295 9.13 -19.83 -34.61
CA GLU A 295 8.68 -21.11 -34.06
C GLU A 295 7.30 -20.98 -33.41
N ARG A 296 7.10 -19.91 -32.63
CA ARG A 296 5.86 -19.62 -31.91
C ARG A 296 5.61 -18.11 -31.88
N PRO A 297 4.51 -17.61 -32.46
CA PRO A 297 4.28 -16.17 -32.62
C PRO A 297 3.99 -15.41 -31.32
N ILE A 298 3.64 -16.11 -30.24
CA ILE A 298 3.20 -15.52 -28.98
C ILE A 298 3.79 -16.29 -27.80
N TRP A 299 4.55 -15.62 -26.95
CA TRP A 299 5.26 -16.21 -25.81
C TRP A 299 5.02 -15.44 -24.52
N THR A 300 5.00 -16.09 -23.36
CA THR A 300 5.24 -15.42 -22.08
C THR A 300 6.71 -15.07 -21.94
N GLN A 301 7.02 -14.03 -21.16
CA GLN A 301 8.41 -13.68 -20.86
C GLN A 301 9.19 -14.87 -20.28
N ARG A 302 8.57 -15.64 -19.38
CA ARG A 302 9.18 -16.82 -18.75
C ARG A 302 9.49 -17.92 -19.77
N ALA A 303 8.53 -18.28 -20.62
CA ALA A 303 8.71 -19.32 -21.62
C ALA A 303 9.81 -18.93 -22.64
N MET A 304 9.83 -17.66 -23.07
CA MET A 304 10.87 -17.17 -23.99
C MET A 304 12.25 -17.16 -23.31
N LYS A 305 12.38 -16.68 -22.07
CA LYS A 305 13.64 -16.74 -21.30
C LYS A 305 14.17 -18.17 -21.14
N ASN A 306 13.28 -19.16 -21.05
CA ASN A 306 13.66 -20.57 -20.97
C ASN A 306 14.14 -21.14 -22.31
N ARG A 307 13.58 -20.67 -23.44
CA ARG A 307 14.00 -21.04 -24.80
C ARG A 307 15.33 -20.39 -25.20
N LEU A 308 15.65 -19.22 -24.65
CA LEU A 308 16.84 -18.46 -24.97
C LEU A 308 18.09 -19.00 -24.25
N PRO A 309 19.29 -18.86 -24.86
CA PRO A 309 20.55 -19.17 -24.20
C PRO A 309 20.75 -18.40 -22.88
N PRO A 310 21.42 -19.00 -21.86
CA PRO A 310 21.60 -18.36 -20.55
C PRO A 310 22.28 -16.99 -20.59
N HIS A 311 23.22 -16.78 -21.51
CA HIS A 311 23.95 -15.52 -21.66
C HIS A 311 23.07 -14.36 -22.15
N HIS A 312 21.87 -14.61 -22.67
CA HIS A 312 20.98 -13.55 -23.12
C HIS A 312 19.98 -13.09 -22.05
N LYS A 313 19.86 -13.81 -20.92
CA LYS A 313 18.81 -13.57 -19.91
C LYS A 313 18.88 -12.18 -19.27
N TYR A 314 20.09 -11.68 -19.01
CA TYR A 314 20.30 -10.41 -18.32
C TYR A 314 19.99 -9.17 -19.19
N ARG A 315 20.06 -9.29 -20.53
CA ARG A 315 19.72 -8.21 -21.47
C ARG A 315 18.34 -8.38 -22.13
N PHE A 316 17.56 -9.37 -21.69
CA PHE A 316 16.27 -9.71 -22.26
C PHE A 316 15.35 -8.51 -22.44
N LYS A 317 15.21 -7.68 -21.39
CA LYS A 317 14.32 -6.50 -21.39
C LYS A 317 14.69 -5.48 -22.49
N LEU A 318 15.99 -5.32 -22.80
CA LEU A 318 16.48 -4.36 -23.80
C LEU A 318 16.10 -4.73 -25.24
N ALA A 319 15.91 -6.02 -25.52
CA ALA A 319 15.60 -6.51 -26.87
C ALA A 319 14.08 -6.54 -27.16
N LEU A 320 13.23 -6.58 -26.13
CA LEU A 320 11.76 -6.68 -26.27
C LEU A 320 11.15 -5.63 -27.21
N PRO A 321 11.49 -4.33 -27.11
CA PRO A 321 10.89 -3.29 -27.94
C PRO A 321 11.14 -3.49 -29.45
N TYR A 322 12.20 -4.21 -29.82
CA TYR A 322 12.61 -4.43 -31.20
C TYR A 322 11.89 -5.58 -31.90
N VAL A 323 11.24 -6.46 -31.13
CA VAL A 323 10.72 -7.73 -31.65
C VAL A 323 9.23 -7.93 -31.40
N CYS A 324 8.67 -7.32 -30.35
CA CYS A 324 7.31 -7.60 -29.93
C CYS A 324 6.58 -6.39 -29.34
N TYR A 325 5.26 -6.52 -29.24
CA TYR A 325 4.38 -5.69 -28.44
C TYR A 325 3.63 -6.56 -27.42
N ARG A 326 2.93 -5.94 -26.46
CA ARG A 326 2.09 -6.65 -25.49
C ARG A 326 0.75 -5.95 -25.28
N PHE A 327 -0.28 -6.70 -24.86
CA PHE A 327 -1.51 -6.11 -24.33
C PHE A 327 -1.36 -5.85 -22.83
N ARG A 328 -1.95 -4.76 -22.34
CA ARG A 328 -2.00 -4.42 -20.90
C ARG A 328 -2.83 -5.47 -20.15
N ASN A 329 -4.04 -5.73 -20.64
CA ASN A 329 -5.02 -6.63 -20.04
C ASN A 329 -5.63 -7.56 -21.11
N GLY A 330 -6.46 -8.50 -20.64
CA GLY A 330 -7.25 -9.38 -21.48
C GLY A 330 -6.65 -10.78 -21.67
N PRO A 331 -7.16 -11.55 -22.64
CA PRO A 331 -6.84 -12.97 -22.79
C PRO A 331 -5.39 -13.29 -23.13
N TRP A 332 -4.63 -12.30 -23.63
CA TRP A 332 -3.19 -12.39 -23.92
C TRP A 332 -2.37 -11.46 -23.03
N ARG A 333 -2.83 -11.20 -21.80
CA ARG A 333 -2.07 -10.47 -20.78
C ARG A 333 -0.68 -11.10 -20.60
N ASP A 334 0.33 -10.25 -20.41
CA ASP A 334 1.74 -10.62 -20.21
C ASP A 334 2.38 -11.47 -21.33
N ALA A 335 1.69 -11.58 -22.47
CA ALA A 335 2.21 -12.26 -23.65
C ALA A 335 2.94 -11.28 -24.58
N LEU A 336 4.10 -11.72 -25.05
CA LEU A 336 4.93 -11.08 -26.07
C LEU A 336 4.43 -11.52 -27.44
N ILE A 337 3.91 -10.58 -28.22
CA ILE A 337 3.30 -10.84 -29.52
C ILE A 337 4.19 -10.28 -30.62
N LYS A 338 4.48 -11.10 -31.63
CA LYS A 338 5.22 -10.67 -32.84
C LYS A 338 4.52 -9.48 -33.51
N PHE A 339 5.30 -8.49 -33.96
CA PHE A 339 4.77 -7.36 -34.73
C PHE A 339 4.00 -7.80 -35.99
N GLY A 340 2.92 -7.09 -36.31
CA GLY A 340 2.03 -7.36 -37.44
C GLY A 340 1.07 -8.54 -37.26
N LEU A 341 1.12 -9.24 -36.11
CA LEU A 341 0.20 -10.33 -35.79
C LEU A 341 -0.83 -9.87 -34.76
N ASP A 342 -2.12 -10.02 -35.05
CA ASP A 342 -3.20 -9.75 -34.10
C ASP A 342 -3.91 -11.06 -33.70
N PRO A 343 -3.77 -11.53 -32.44
CA PRO A 343 -4.35 -12.80 -32.02
C PRO A 343 -5.90 -12.79 -31.94
N ARG A 344 -6.53 -11.61 -32.00
CA ARG A 344 -7.98 -11.44 -31.98
C ARG A 344 -8.64 -11.74 -33.33
N THR A 345 -7.84 -11.91 -34.38
CA THR A 345 -8.34 -12.11 -35.76
C THR A 345 -8.65 -13.55 -36.10
N ASP A 346 -7.96 -14.52 -35.48
CA ASP A 346 -8.05 -15.94 -35.84
C ASP A 346 -8.13 -16.84 -34.59
N PRO A 347 -9.14 -17.73 -34.49
CA PRO A 347 -9.29 -18.69 -33.39
C PRO A 347 -8.09 -19.63 -33.18
N LYS A 348 -7.19 -19.79 -34.16
CA LYS A 348 -5.99 -20.61 -34.00
C LYS A 348 -5.08 -20.11 -32.87
N TYR A 349 -5.12 -18.81 -32.56
CA TYR A 349 -4.29 -18.21 -31.51
C TYR A 349 -4.85 -18.41 -30.10
N ARG A 350 -5.99 -19.11 -29.94
CA ARG A 350 -6.57 -19.46 -28.63
C ARG A 350 -5.61 -20.22 -27.72
N ILE A 351 -4.77 -21.07 -28.31
CA ILE A 351 -3.78 -21.87 -27.57
C ILE A 351 -2.68 -21.01 -26.93
N TYR A 352 -2.57 -19.74 -27.33
CA TYR A 352 -1.60 -18.81 -26.76
C TYR A 352 -2.23 -17.84 -25.76
N GLN A 353 -3.51 -17.99 -25.42
CA GLN A 353 -4.12 -17.23 -24.33
C GLN A 353 -3.42 -17.54 -23.00
N THR A 354 -3.34 -16.53 -22.14
CA THR A 354 -2.65 -16.60 -20.85
C THR A 354 -3.63 -16.80 -19.71
N LEU A 355 -3.32 -17.74 -18.82
CA LEU A 355 -3.94 -17.95 -17.52
C LEU A 355 -3.02 -17.35 -16.46
N VAL A 356 -3.47 -16.30 -15.78
CA VAL A 356 -2.71 -15.60 -14.73
C VAL A 356 -3.36 -15.88 -13.37
N PHE A 357 -2.54 -16.24 -12.39
CA PHE A 357 -2.95 -16.53 -11.02
C PHE A 357 -2.12 -15.69 -10.03
N GLN A 358 -2.78 -15.15 -9.01
CA GLN A 358 -2.10 -14.52 -7.90
C GLN A 358 -1.55 -15.60 -6.96
N ILE A 359 -0.27 -15.91 -7.17
CA ILE A 359 0.49 -16.88 -6.38
C ILE A 359 1.65 -16.09 -5.78
N ARG A 360 1.82 -16.17 -4.45
CA ARG A 360 2.95 -15.55 -3.75
C ARG A 360 4.20 -16.39 -4.00
N ASP A 361 5.38 -15.79 -3.98
CA ASP A 361 6.62 -16.51 -4.32
C ASP A 361 6.92 -17.64 -3.31
N ASP A 362 6.99 -18.87 -3.83
CA ASP A 362 7.45 -20.03 -3.07
C ASP A 362 8.98 -20.06 -3.08
N ALA A 363 9.59 -19.56 -2.00
CA ALA A 363 11.05 -19.56 -1.83
C ALA A 363 11.69 -20.98 -1.88
N ASN A 364 10.88 -22.04 -1.78
CA ASN A 364 11.32 -23.43 -1.80
C ASN A 364 11.26 -24.09 -3.19
N ALA A 365 10.70 -23.42 -4.20
CA ALA A 365 10.56 -24.01 -5.51
C ALA A 365 11.89 -23.97 -6.28
N THR A 366 12.30 -25.11 -6.85
CA THR A 366 13.62 -25.33 -7.45
C THR A 366 13.61 -25.36 -8.98
N SER A 367 12.42 -25.43 -9.60
CA SER A 367 12.25 -25.56 -11.05
C SER A 367 11.86 -24.23 -11.70
N ASN A 368 12.56 -23.86 -12.77
CA ASN A 368 12.24 -22.70 -13.62
C ASN A 368 11.34 -23.06 -14.82
N SER A 369 10.70 -24.24 -14.81
CA SER A 369 9.84 -24.66 -15.91
C SER A 369 8.67 -23.70 -16.12
N HIS A 370 8.24 -23.53 -17.37
CA HIS A 370 7.05 -22.76 -17.75
C HIS A 370 5.84 -23.66 -18.05
N ILE A 371 6.02 -24.97 -17.93
CA ILE A 371 5.01 -26.00 -18.23
C ILE A 371 4.20 -26.28 -16.96
N PHE A 372 2.88 -26.41 -17.10
CA PHE A 372 1.99 -26.85 -16.02
C PHE A 372 1.52 -28.28 -16.27
N ASP A 373 2.06 -29.22 -15.48
CA ASP A 373 1.77 -30.66 -15.57
C ASP A 373 0.73 -31.14 -14.54
N GLY A 374 0.23 -30.25 -13.68
CA GLY A 374 -0.69 -30.58 -12.59
C GLY A 374 -0.07 -31.34 -11.42
N LYS A 375 1.25 -31.55 -11.40
CA LYS A 375 1.96 -32.34 -10.39
C LYS A 375 3.11 -31.59 -9.73
N ASN A 376 3.79 -30.72 -10.47
CA ASN A 376 4.94 -29.96 -10.01
C ASN A 376 4.68 -28.47 -10.18
N LEU A 377 4.80 -27.71 -9.09
CA LEU A 377 4.75 -26.25 -9.17
C LEU A 377 6.16 -25.69 -9.36
N SER A 378 6.31 -24.81 -10.35
CA SER A 378 7.59 -24.16 -10.64
C SER A 378 7.71 -22.84 -9.87
N ALA A 379 8.95 -22.44 -9.53
CA ALA A 379 9.22 -21.25 -8.73
C ALA A 379 8.72 -20.00 -9.42
N ASN A 380 8.02 -19.13 -8.70
CA ASN A 380 7.51 -17.83 -9.17
C ASN A 380 6.66 -17.94 -10.45
N ALA A 381 6.02 -19.07 -10.69
CA ALA A 381 5.13 -19.24 -11.83
C ALA A 381 3.78 -18.60 -11.50
N ARG A 382 3.46 -17.49 -12.17
CA ARG A 382 2.20 -16.74 -12.00
C ARG A 382 1.33 -16.75 -13.25
N ALA A 383 1.93 -17.03 -14.42
CA ALA A 383 1.26 -16.98 -15.71
C ALA A 383 1.67 -18.17 -16.57
N TRP A 384 0.69 -18.81 -17.20
CA TRP A 384 0.88 -19.93 -18.13
C TRP A 384 0.10 -19.67 -19.40
N GLN A 385 0.65 -20.04 -20.55
CA GLN A 385 -0.15 -20.07 -21.78
C GLN A 385 -0.82 -21.44 -21.91
N VAL A 386 -1.98 -21.44 -22.56
CA VAL A 386 -2.79 -22.65 -22.76
C VAL A 386 -1.99 -23.79 -23.41
N CYS A 387 -1.10 -23.51 -24.37
CA CYS A 387 -0.26 -24.51 -25.00
C CYS A 387 0.83 -25.09 -24.08
N ASP A 388 1.12 -24.45 -22.95
CA ASP A 388 2.10 -24.91 -21.96
C ASP A 388 1.42 -25.72 -20.83
N VAL A 389 0.11 -25.94 -20.90
CA VAL A 389 -0.67 -26.76 -19.97
C VAL A 389 -0.71 -28.21 -20.47
N THR A 390 -0.02 -29.10 -19.77
CA THR A 390 0.11 -30.53 -20.11
C THR A 390 -0.64 -31.46 -19.15
N ASP A 391 -1.28 -30.91 -18.12
CA ASP A 391 -2.21 -31.66 -17.24
C ASP A 391 -3.26 -32.39 -18.09
N PRO A 392 -3.44 -33.72 -17.95
CA PRO A 392 -4.31 -34.51 -18.82
C PRO A 392 -5.77 -34.04 -18.83
N LEU A 393 -6.32 -33.70 -17.66
CA LEU A 393 -7.69 -33.22 -17.52
C LEU A 393 -7.87 -31.88 -18.23
N LEU A 394 -7.03 -30.89 -17.92
CA LEU A 394 -7.12 -29.57 -18.54
C LEU A 394 -6.82 -29.60 -20.04
N SER A 395 -5.84 -30.40 -20.47
CA SER A 395 -5.47 -30.54 -21.88
C SER A 395 -6.62 -31.13 -22.71
N SER A 396 -7.30 -32.16 -22.19
CA SER A 396 -8.49 -32.74 -22.85
C SER A 396 -9.67 -31.76 -22.90
N LEU A 397 -9.91 -31.02 -21.82
CA LEU A 397 -10.98 -30.04 -21.71
C LEU A 397 -10.79 -28.87 -22.70
N ILE A 398 -9.56 -28.39 -22.84
CA ILE A 398 -9.18 -27.31 -23.75
C ILE A 398 -9.14 -27.82 -25.21
N GLY A 399 -8.66 -29.04 -25.45
CA GLY A 399 -8.53 -29.61 -26.79
C GLY A 399 -9.87 -29.85 -27.46
N ASN A 400 -10.87 -30.31 -26.70
CA ASN A 400 -12.23 -30.59 -27.18
C ASN A 400 -13.15 -29.36 -27.18
N ALA A 401 -12.64 -28.20 -26.79
CA ALA A 401 -13.42 -26.97 -26.63
C ALA A 401 -13.91 -26.39 -27.95
N ASN A 402 -15.20 -26.04 -28.00
CA ASN A 402 -15.75 -25.22 -29.07
C ASN A 402 -15.27 -23.76 -28.94
N CYS A 403 -14.91 -23.17 -30.07
CA CYS A 403 -14.48 -21.77 -30.14
C CYS A 403 -15.67 -20.83 -30.35
N ARG A 404 -15.55 -19.61 -29.83
CA ARG A 404 -16.47 -18.51 -30.16
C ARG A 404 -16.30 -18.12 -31.62
N TYR A 405 -17.38 -17.62 -32.22
CA TYR A 405 -17.35 -17.06 -33.58
C TYR A 405 -16.67 -15.68 -33.63
N THR A 406 -16.77 -14.90 -32.55
CA THR A 406 -16.09 -13.62 -32.34
C THR A 406 -15.23 -13.68 -31.09
N CYS A 407 -13.98 -13.20 -31.20
CA CYS A 407 -13.08 -13.03 -30.07
C CYS A 407 -13.64 -12.01 -29.07
N ASP A 408 -13.60 -12.35 -27.80
CA ASP A 408 -13.78 -11.41 -26.69
C ASP A 408 -12.43 -10.86 -26.27
N SER A 409 -12.12 -9.65 -26.69
CA SER A 409 -10.82 -9.04 -26.44
C SER A 409 -10.56 -8.70 -24.97
N ILE A 410 -11.59 -8.69 -24.11
CA ILE A 410 -11.50 -8.17 -22.75
C ILE A 410 -11.33 -9.28 -21.73
N VAL A 411 -12.08 -10.39 -21.84
CA VAL A 411 -12.17 -11.39 -20.75
C VAL A 411 -11.74 -12.79 -21.20
N ASP A 412 -12.52 -13.41 -22.10
CA ASP A 412 -12.43 -14.86 -22.36
C ASP A 412 -11.67 -15.22 -23.66
N GLY A 413 -11.44 -14.26 -24.55
CA GLY A 413 -10.81 -14.51 -25.84
C GLY A 413 -11.68 -15.36 -26.74
N TRP A 414 -11.14 -16.48 -27.21
CA TRP A 414 -11.81 -17.41 -28.11
C TRP A 414 -12.55 -18.54 -27.40
N PHE A 415 -12.34 -18.71 -26.09
CA PHE A 415 -13.05 -19.70 -25.29
C PHE A 415 -14.41 -19.17 -24.81
N HIS A 416 -15.36 -20.09 -24.63
CA HIS A 416 -16.64 -19.75 -24.01
C HIS A 416 -16.47 -19.51 -22.50
N ASN A 417 -17.29 -18.62 -21.95
CA ASN A 417 -17.18 -18.13 -20.56
C ASN A 417 -17.20 -19.25 -19.50
N GLY A 418 -18.13 -20.21 -19.62
CA GLY A 418 -18.25 -21.33 -18.68
C GLY A 418 -17.04 -22.25 -18.73
N LEU A 419 -16.56 -22.58 -19.94
CA LEU A 419 -15.34 -23.38 -20.11
C LEU A 419 -14.11 -22.68 -19.53
N TRP A 420 -13.93 -21.39 -19.83
CA TRP A 420 -12.77 -20.62 -19.35
C TRP A 420 -12.78 -20.51 -17.82
N ALA A 421 -13.95 -20.32 -17.22
CA ALA A 421 -14.13 -20.37 -15.77
C ALA A 421 -13.79 -21.75 -15.19
N LYS A 422 -14.25 -22.85 -15.81
CA LYS A 422 -13.89 -24.23 -15.40
C LYS A 422 -12.39 -24.45 -15.40
N VAL A 423 -11.71 -24.09 -16.50
CA VAL A 423 -10.25 -24.25 -16.63
C VAL A 423 -9.52 -23.47 -15.54
N LYS A 424 -9.88 -22.18 -15.33
CA LYS A 424 -9.29 -21.34 -14.28
C LYS A 424 -9.53 -21.92 -12.88
N ALA A 425 -10.76 -22.35 -12.57
CA ALA A 425 -11.11 -22.88 -11.26
C ALA A 425 -10.37 -24.18 -10.96
N ILE A 426 -10.41 -25.15 -11.88
CA ILE A 426 -9.71 -26.44 -11.72
C ILE A 426 -8.20 -26.23 -11.57
N MET A 427 -7.60 -25.39 -12.42
CA MET A 427 -6.17 -25.11 -12.36
C MET A 427 -5.79 -24.41 -11.05
N ARG A 428 -6.60 -23.46 -10.56
CA ARG A 428 -6.40 -22.79 -9.26
C ARG A 428 -6.42 -23.78 -8.11
N THR A 429 -7.43 -24.66 -8.05
CA THR A 429 -7.56 -25.67 -7.00
C THR A 429 -6.37 -26.63 -7.01
N LYS A 430 -5.94 -27.10 -8.19
CA LYS A 430 -4.73 -27.92 -8.33
C LYS A 430 -3.48 -27.17 -7.85
N ILE A 431 -3.30 -25.89 -8.20
CA ILE A 431 -2.16 -25.08 -7.73
C ILE A 431 -2.15 -24.99 -6.19
N VAL A 432 -3.29 -24.69 -5.56
CA VAL A 432 -3.37 -24.58 -4.09
C VAL A 432 -3.07 -25.93 -3.42
N ALA A 433 -3.63 -27.02 -3.95
CA ALA A 433 -3.35 -28.37 -3.43
C ALA A 433 -1.85 -28.70 -3.51
N LEU A 434 -1.19 -28.39 -4.64
CA LEU A 434 0.24 -28.65 -4.83
C LEU A 434 1.13 -27.86 -3.87
N ARG A 435 0.76 -26.63 -3.48
CA ARG A 435 1.53 -25.83 -2.49
C ARG A 435 1.51 -26.46 -1.10
N VAL A 436 0.41 -27.13 -0.76
CA VAL A 436 0.28 -27.88 0.51
C VAL A 436 0.82 -29.32 0.38
N GLY A 437 1.34 -29.69 -0.80
CA GLY A 437 1.86 -31.04 -1.06
C GLY A 437 0.77 -32.10 -1.21
N LYS A 438 -0.48 -31.68 -1.46
CA LYS A 438 -1.63 -32.57 -1.74
C LYS A 438 -1.82 -32.72 -3.24
N GLN A 439 -2.33 -33.87 -3.66
CA GLN A 439 -2.77 -34.12 -5.04
C GLN A 439 -4.23 -34.53 -5.03
N LEU A 440 -5.01 -33.89 -5.90
CA LEU A 440 -6.44 -34.17 -6.05
C LEU A 440 -6.65 -35.07 -7.29
N PRO A 441 -7.39 -36.18 -7.16
CA PRO A 441 -7.74 -37.01 -8.30
C PRO A 441 -8.75 -36.29 -9.21
N ASP A 442 -8.67 -36.56 -10.52
CA ASP A 442 -9.49 -35.86 -11.51
C ASP A 442 -11.00 -36.11 -11.34
N GLN A 443 -11.41 -37.22 -10.70
CA GLN A 443 -12.84 -37.53 -10.48
C GLN A 443 -13.53 -36.53 -9.56
N GLU A 444 -12.80 -35.89 -8.64
CA GLU A 444 -13.36 -34.92 -7.71
C GLU A 444 -13.84 -33.63 -8.39
N PHE A 445 -13.36 -33.37 -9.61
CA PHE A 445 -13.81 -32.23 -10.42
C PHE A 445 -15.07 -32.53 -11.24
N ALA A 446 -15.73 -33.69 -11.08
CA ALA A 446 -16.91 -34.06 -11.86
C ALA A 446 -18.05 -33.01 -11.80
N ILE A 447 -18.27 -32.39 -10.64
CA ILE A 447 -19.29 -31.34 -10.49
C ILE A 447 -18.89 -30.09 -11.27
N ALA A 448 -17.64 -29.64 -11.16
CA ALA A 448 -17.11 -28.52 -11.96
C ALA A 448 -17.26 -28.79 -13.46
N LEU A 449 -16.95 -30.02 -13.90
CA LEU A 449 -17.02 -30.42 -15.30
C LEU A 449 -18.45 -30.50 -15.85
N SER A 450 -19.45 -30.76 -14.98
CA SER A 450 -20.87 -30.82 -15.35
C SER A 450 -21.46 -29.46 -15.78
N LEU A 451 -20.78 -28.35 -15.46
CA LEU A 451 -21.22 -27.02 -15.89
C LEU A 451 -21.11 -26.86 -17.42
N PRO A 452 -22.10 -26.21 -18.05
CA PRO A 452 -22.09 -25.99 -19.50
C PRO A 452 -20.95 -25.04 -19.90
N ASP A 453 -20.41 -25.25 -21.10
CA ASP A 453 -19.31 -24.44 -21.63
C ASP A 453 -19.70 -22.98 -21.87
N HIS A 454 -20.98 -22.73 -22.20
CA HIS A 454 -21.53 -21.40 -22.40
C HIS A 454 -22.70 -21.15 -21.46
N ILE A 455 -22.61 -20.08 -20.66
CA ILE A 455 -23.65 -19.65 -19.73
C ILE A 455 -24.28 -18.35 -20.25
N PRO A 456 -25.51 -18.38 -20.78
CA PRO A 456 -26.18 -17.20 -21.32
C PRO A 456 -26.64 -16.24 -20.20
N GLY A 457 -26.70 -14.94 -20.49
CA GLY A 457 -27.27 -13.93 -19.58
C GLY A 457 -26.29 -13.26 -18.62
N LYS A 458 -25.03 -13.69 -18.55
CA LYS A 458 -23.96 -12.90 -17.91
C LYS A 458 -23.39 -11.90 -18.91
N THR A 459 -23.84 -10.65 -18.81
CA THR A 459 -23.33 -9.51 -19.59
C THR A 459 -21.90 -9.15 -19.18
N LYS A 460 -21.19 -8.39 -20.04
CA LYS A 460 -19.81 -7.88 -19.89
C LYS A 460 -19.44 -7.26 -18.51
N THR A 461 -20.42 -7.04 -17.65
CA THR A 461 -20.35 -6.36 -16.35
C THR A 461 -20.54 -7.27 -15.13
N SER A 462 -20.99 -8.53 -15.29
CA SER A 462 -21.11 -9.49 -14.18
C SER A 462 -20.09 -10.62 -14.39
N ARG A 463 -18.84 -10.38 -13.99
CA ARG A 463 -17.65 -11.10 -14.47
C ARG A 463 -17.43 -12.50 -13.88
N THR A 464 -18.02 -12.85 -12.73
CA THR A 464 -17.62 -14.08 -12.02
C THR A 464 -18.62 -15.22 -12.25
N ILE A 465 -18.12 -16.33 -12.79
CA ILE A 465 -18.83 -17.62 -12.85
C ILE A 465 -18.34 -18.46 -11.69
N HIS A 466 -19.25 -18.74 -10.74
CA HIS A 466 -18.98 -19.71 -9.69
C HIS A 466 -18.89 -21.11 -10.30
N VAL A 467 -17.78 -21.78 -10.02
CA VAL A 467 -17.52 -23.16 -10.44
C VAL A 467 -17.31 -23.96 -9.16
N PRO A 468 -18.17 -24.95 -8.85
CA PRO A 468 -18.03 -25.74 -7.65
C PRO A 468 -16.79 -26.64 -7.77
N THR A 469 -15.75 -26.36 -6.99
CA THR A 469 -14.53 -27.16 -6.91
C THR A 469 -14.52 -28.02 -5.64
N PRO A 470 -13.84 -29.18 -5.65
CA PRO A 470 -13.72 -30.02 -4.47
C PRO A 470 -13.00 -29.31 -3.33
N ASP A 471 -13.36 -29.68 -2.10
CA ASP A 471 -12.66 -29.22 -0.90
C ASP A 471 -11.28 -29.90 -0.82
N ILE A 472 -10.24 -29.08 -0.64
CA ILE A 472 -8.83 -29.51 -0.54
C ILE A 472 -8.55 -30.10 0.86
N GLY A 473 -9.47 -29.91 1.82
CA GLY A 473 -9.34 -30.41 3.18
C GLY A 473 -8.17 -29.76 3.91
N LEU A 474 -8.01 -28.44 3.78
CA LEU A 474 -6.93 -27.67 4.40
C LEU A 474 -7.07 -27.69 5.92
N THR A 475 -6.00 -28.06 6.64
CA THR A 475 -5.96 -27.89 8.09
C THR A 475 -5.78 -26.41 8.45
N VAL A 476 -6.17 -26.00 9.66
CA VAL A 476 -5.98 -24.62 10.14
C VAL A 476 -4.51 -24.19 10.05
N ALA A 477 -3.58 -25.10 10.34
CA ALA A 477 -2.15 -24.83 10.25
C ALA A 477 -1.65 -24.69 8.80
N GLU A 478 -2.16 -25.49 7.87
CA GLU A 478 -1.85 -25.38 6.43
C GLU A 478 -2.41 -24.07 5.85
N PHE A 479 -3.62 -23.70 6.27
CA PHE A 479 -4.25 -22.44 5.91
C PHE A 479 -3.46 -21.24 6.45
N GLU A 480 -3.10 -21.25 7.73
CA GLU A 480 -2.24 -20.25 8.34
C GLU A 480 -0.85 -20.21 7.69
N ALA A 481 -0.29 -21.33 7.26
CA ALA A 481 0.98 -21.36 6.52
C ALA A 481 0.84 -20.66 5.16
N LEU A 482 -0.21 -20.93 4.39
CA LEU A 482 -0.50 -20.23 3.14
C LEU A 482 -0.72 -18.72 3.33
N LEU A 483 -1.26 -18.31 4.49
CA LEU A 483 -1.39 -16.90 4.88
C LEU A 483 -0.05 -16.27 5.30
N ASN A 484 0.74 -17.00 6.09
CA ASN A 484 1.95 -16.53 6.76
C ASN A 484 3.23 -16.65 5.93
N GLU A 485 3.24 -17.42 4.84
CA GLU A 485 4.29 -17.35 3.81
C GLU A 485 4.44 -15.95 3.19
N GLY A 486 3.55 -15.02 3.56
CA GLY A 486 3.60 -13.60 3.28
C GLY A 486 4.12 -12.67 4.38
N ALA A 487 4.52 -13.15 5.55
CA ALA A 487 5.24 -12.33 6.52
C ALA A 487 6.71 -12.23 6.08
N PRO A 488 7.33 -11.03 6.04
CA PRO A 488 8.75 -10.94 5.77
C PRO A 488 9.51 -11.84 6.76
N ARG A 489 10.12 -12.91 6.28
CA ARG A 489 11.11 -13.67 7.06
C ARG A 489 12.16 -12.65 7.49
N GLU A 490 12.32 -12.43 8.79
CA GLU A 490 13.54 -11.83 9.33
C GLU A 490 14.71 -12.78 8.99
N GLN A 491 15.23 -12.68 7.78
CA GLN A 491 16.50 -13.29 7.44
C GLN A 491 17.55 -12.58 8.28
N GLY A 492 18.14 -13.34 9.21
CA GLY A 492 19.17 -12.85 10.13
C GLY A 492 20.24 -12.07 9.39
N ALA A 493 20.17 -10.74 9.51
CA ALA A 493 21.22 -9.86 9.04
C ALA A 493 22.51 -10.23 9.80
N ARG A 494 23.55 -10.60 9.05
CA ARG A 494 24.91 -10.71 9.58
C ARG A 494 25.24 -9.40 10.29
N LYS A 495 25.46 -9.46 11.60
CA LYS A 495 26.00 -8.35 12.41
C LYS A 495 27.27 -7.82 11.73
N LYS A 496 27.17 -6.63 11.14
CA LYS A 496 28.31 -5.73 10.99
C LYS A 496 27.95 -4.45 11.72
N ASP A 497 28.79 -4.13 12.68
CA ASP A 497 28.62 -3.06 13.64
C ASP A 497 28.58 -1.69 12.95
N TYR A 498 27.39 -1.09 12.90
CA TYR A 498 27.22 0.36 12.88
C TYR A 498 26.20 0.71 13.96
N ALA A 499 26.71 0.95 15.16
CA ALA A 499 25.95 1.58 16.22
C ALA A 499 25.68 3.05 15.84
N ALA A 500 24.46 3.50 16.17
CA ALA A 500 24.01 4.89 16.21
C ALA A 500 23.71 5.60 14.88
N LEU A 501 22.53 5.34 14.30
CA LEU A 501 21.49 6.35 14.00
C LEU A 501 20.24 5.67 13.39
N GLY A 502 19.07 5.96 13.96
CA GLY A 502 17.76 5.94 13.29
C GLY A 502 17.36 4.70 12.49
N LYS A 503 16.88 3.64 13.16
CA LYS A 503 15.92 2.68 12.56
C LYS A 503 14.99 2.13 13.63
N ALA A 504 13.95 2.90 13.91
CA ALA A 504 12.71 2.41 14.49
C ALA A 504 11.58 3.18 13.80
N LEU A 505 10.49 2.48 13.50
CA LEU A 505 9.21 2.98 13.01
C LEU A 505 9.07 3.15 11.48
N ALA A 506 9.07 2.01 10.77
CA ALA A 506 8.07 1.85 9.71
C ALA A 506 6.84 1.20 10.36
N PRO A 507 5.62 1.78 10.28
CA PRO A 507 4.43 1.08 10.71
C PRO A 507 4.27 -0.19 9.86
N LYS A 508 3.98 -1.32 10.49
CA LYS A 508 3.54 -2.54 9.77
C LYS A 508 2.39 -2.11 8.85
N LYS A 509 2.52 -2.34 7.54
CA LYS A 509 1.41 -2.14 6.59
C LYS A 509 0.20 -2.89 7.17
N PRO A 510 -0.96 -2.23 7.41
CA PRO A 510 -2.18 -2.99 7.59
C PRO A 510 -2.36 -3.81 6.31
N GLN A 511 -2.50 -5.13 6.45
CA GLN A 511 -2.91 -6.01 5.35
C GLN A 511 -4.10 -5.35 4.65
N SER A 512 -4.12 -5.33 3.31
CA SER A 512 -5.20 -4.68 2.57
C SER A 512 -6.54 -5.27 3.04
N ASP A 513 -7.52 -4.40 3.33
CA ASP A 513 -8.86 -4.83 3.72
C ASP A 513 -9.53 -5.68 2.60
N VAL A 514 -9.01 -5.57 1.36
CA VAL A 514 -9.29 -6.45 0.22
C VAL A 514 -8.85 -7.90 0.48
N GLN A 515 -7.66 -8.13 1.06
CA GLN A 515 -7.17 -9.46 1.42
C GLN A 515 -8.01 -10.09 2.54
N LYS A 516 -8.38 -9.28 3.55
CA LYS A 516 -9.28 -9.75 4.61
C LYS A 516 -10.65 -10.09 4.06
N ARG A 517 -11.24 -9.28 3.17
CA ARG A 517 -12.53 -9.61 2.51
C ARG A 517 -12.43 -10.83 1.59
N TYR A 518 -11.34 -10.96 0.83
CA TYR A 518 -11.05 -12.11 -0.04
C TYR A 518 -10.95 -13.43 0.74
N ILE A 519 -10.42 -13.37 1.97
CA ILE A 519 -10.23 -14.54 2.85
C ILE A 519 -11.42 -14.75 3.80
N GLN A 520 -12.10 -13.69 4.24
CA GLN A 520 -13.32 -13.75 5.06
C GLN A 520 -14.53 -14.24 4.25
N GLY A 521 -14.58 -13.95 2.94
CA GLY A 521 -15.55 -14.52 2.01
C GLY A 521 -15.48 -16.04 1.89
N LEU A 522 -14.38 -16.68 2.35
CA LEU A 522 -14.29 -18.13 2.48
C LEU A 522 -15.13 -18.69 3.63
N TRP A 523 -15.75 -17.86 4.48
CA TRP A 523 -16.46 -18.30 5.69
C TRP A 523 -17.88 -17.74 5.85
N ASP A 524 -18.26 -16.64 5.19
CA ASP A 524 -19.58 -16.00 5.36
C ASP A 524 -20.59 -16.36 4.26
N MET A 525 -21.20 -17.55 4.35
CA MET A 525 -22.52 -17.84 3.75
C MET A 525 -23.37 -18.67 4.72
N SER A 526 -23.69 -18.10 5.88
CA SER A 526 -24.64 -18.69 6.83
C SER A 526 -26.06 -18.14 6.61
N ALA A 527 -26.67 -18.41 5.46
CA ALA A 527 -28.13 -18.29 5.29
C ALA A 527 -28.62 -18.95 3.99
N GLU A 528 -28.55 -20.28 3.91
CA GLU A 528 -29.53 -21.13 3.19
C GLU A 528 -29.12 -22.59 3.38
N THR A 529 -30.01 -23.41 3.96
CA THR A 529 -29.73 -24.82 4.30
C THR A 529 -29.87 -25.70 3.06
N PRO A 530 -28.85 -26.48 2.65
CA PRO A 530 -28.98 -27.51 1.63
C PRO A 530 -29.49 -28.84 2.23
N PRO A 531 -30.12 -29.71 1.43
CA PRO A 531 -30.70 -30.97 1.90
C PRO A 531 -29.64 -32.00 2.32
N GLN A 532 -29.86 -32.64 3.47
CA GLN A 532 -29.01 -33.69 4.03
C GLN A 532 -29.16 -35.03 3.30
N THR A 533 -28.27 -35.34 2.34
CA THR A 533 -28.04 -36.70 1.82
C THR A 533 -26.62 -36.83 1.25
N PRO A 534 -25.97 -38.02 1.30
CA PRO A 534 -24.70 -38.25 0.60
C PRO A 534 -24.88 -37.95 -0.90
N ASP A 535 -23.95 -37.18 -1.48
CA ASP A 535 -24.13 -36.51 -2.76
C ASP A 535 -24.01 -37.50 -3.94
N ASN A 536 -25.03 -38.34 -4.11
CA ASN A 536 -25.19 -39.25 -5.24
C ASN A 536 -25.05 -38.54 -6.60
N ARG A 537 -25.22 -37.20 -6.65
CA ARG A 537 -25.03 -36.37 -7.85
C ARG A 537 -23.57 -36.29 -8.29
N ALA A 538 -22.61 -36.28 -7.37
CA ALA A 538 -21.18 -36.25 -7.71
C ALA A 538 -20.72 -37.58 -8.30
N GLU A 539 -21.15 -38.70 -7.70
CA GLU A 539 -20.92 -40.03 -8.26
C GLU A 539 -21.65 -40.25 -9.58
N GLU A 540 -22.88 -39.77 -9.72
CA GLU A 540 -23.66 -39.85 -10.95
C GLU A 540 -23.06 -38.98 -12.06
N ALA A 541 -22.62 -37.75 -11.75
CA ALA A 541 -21.89 -36.89 -12.66
C ALA A 541 -20.55 -37.52 -13.09
N ALA A 542 -19.80 -38.12 -12.15
CA ALA A 542 -18.56 -38.83 -12.48
C ALA A 542 -18.81 -40.04 -13.40
N ARG A 543 -19.90 -40.79 -13.18
CA ARG A 543 -20.33 -41.90 -14.05
C ARG A 543 -20.77 -41.41 -15.44
N GLN A 544 -21.54 -40.33 -15.51
CA GLN A 544 -21.96 -39.71 -16.77
C GLN A 544 -20.75 -39.18 -17.56
N MET A 545 -19.82 -38.47 -16.90
CA MET A 545 -18.60 -37.94 -17.53
C MET A 545 -17.64 -39.05 -17.97
N SER A 546 -17.55 -40.14 -17.21
CA SER A 546 -16.80 -41.34 -17.61
C SER A 546 -17.43 -42.03 -18.83
N SER A 547 -18.77 -42.07 -18.91
CA SER A 547 -19.50 -42.59 -20.09
C SER A 547 -19.32 -41.73 -21.34
N MET A 548 -19.11 -40.41 -21.17
CA MET A 548 -18.79 -39.46 -22.23
C MET A 548 -17.30 -39.45 -22.61
N GLY A 549 -16.46 -40.30 -21.99
CA GLY A 549 -15.02 -40.39 -22.27
C GLY A 549 -14.21 -39.20 -21.76
N MET A 550 -14.75 -38.41 -20.84
CA MET A 550 -14.13 -37.19 -20.29
C MET A 550 -13.27 -37.47 -19.03
N LEU A 551 -13.32 -38.68 -18.47
CA LEU A 551 -12.52 -39.13 -17.33
C LEU A 551 -11.91 -40.52 -17.61
N PRO A 552 -10.68 -40.82 -17.13
CA PRO A 552 -10.04 -42.12 -17.34
C PRO A 552 -10.73 -43.25 -16.55
N GLN A 553 -10.87 -44.44 -17.16
CA GLN A 553 -11.43 -45.64 -16.52
C GLN A 553 -10.40 -46.27 -15.56
N GLY A 554 -10.59 -46.08 -14.25
CA GLY A 554 -9.76 -46.71 -13.21
C GLY A 554 -10.59 -47.47 -12.18
N GLU A 555 -10.07 -48.60 -11.70
CA GLU A 555 -10.72 -49.42 -10.68
C GLU A 555 -10.81 -48.70 -9.32
N ILE A 556 -12.02 -48.59 -8.79
CA ILE A 556 -12.29 -48.03 -7.46
C ILE A 556 -11.76 -49.01 -6.41
N SER A 557 -10.57 -48.76 -5.90
CA SER A 557 -10.03 -49.50 -4.75
C SER A 557 -10.74 -49.05 -3.47
N ARG A 558 -11.67 -49.89 -2.99
CA ARG A 558 -12.28 -49.78 -1.66
C ARG A 558 -11.26 -50.16 -0.59
N SER A 559 -10.71 -49.18 0.15
CA SER A 559 -10.18 -49.46 1.49
C SER A 559 -10.21 -48.24 2.39
N GLY A 560 -10.74 -48.41 3.61
CA GLY A 560 -10.60 -47.47 4.72
C GLY A 560 -11.92 -46.89 5.22
N SER A 561 -12.68 -47.65 6.02
CA SER A 561 -13.72 -47.06 6.87
C SER A 561 -13.06 -46.17 7.92
N ASN A 562 -13.41 -44.89 7.95
CA ASN A 562 -13.32 -44.10 9.17
C ASN A 562 -14.58 -43.24 9.30
N THR A 563 -15.14 -43.30 10.50
CA THR A 563 -16.38 -42.65 10.94
C THR A 563 -16.37 -41.15 10.69
N TYR A 564 -17.34 -40.66 9.91
CA TYR A 564 -17.64 -39.24 9.75
C TYR A 564 -18.26 -38.69 11.04
N ALA A 565 -17.51 -37.88 11.77
CA ALA A 565 -18.07 -36.91 12.70
C ALA A 565 -18.23 -35.59 11.92
N GLY A 566 -19.46 -35.10 11.83
CA GLY A 566 -19.77 -33.87 11.11
C GLY A 566 -19.11 -32.66 11.75
N THR A 567 -18.25 -32.00 10.99
CA THR A 567 -17.89 -30.59 11.18
C THR A 567 -17.74 -29.98 9.80
N GLU A 568 -18.48 -28.89 9.61
CA GLU A 568 -18.67 -28.13 8.37
C GLU A 568 -17.35 -27.54 7.87
N GLY A 569 -17.07 -27.70 6.57
CA GLY A 569 -15.98 -27.05 5.84
C GLY A 569 -16.57 -26.21 4.71
N PRO A 570 -16.12 -24.96 4.49
CA PRO A 570 -16.78 -24.03 3.57
C PRO A 570 -16.41 -24.30 2.11
N GLY A 571 -17.41 -24.17 1.23
CA GLY A 571 -17.24 -24.11 -0.22
C GLY A 571 -16.57 -22.80 -0.67
N PHE A 572 -15.79 -22.89 -1.75
CA PHE A 572 -14.96 -21.80 -2.26
C PHE A 572 -15.72 -20.91 -3.26
N ASP A 573 -16.05 -19.69 -2.85
CA ASP A 573 -16.71 -18.67 -3.67
C ASP A 573 -15.76 -17.47 -3.85
N GLY A 574 -14.89 -17.53 -4.86
CA GLY A 574 -13.91 -16.47 -5.11
C GLY A 574 -14.47 -15.37 -6.00
N GLU A 575 -14.94 -14.26 -5.41
CA GLU A 575 -15.07 -12.96 -6.09
C GLU A 575 -13.69 -12.48 -6.55
N ILE A 576 -13.59 -12.10 -7.82
CA ILE A 576 -12.45 -11.34 -8.37
C ILE A 576 -13.02 -10.07 -8.96
N ASP A 577 -12.86 -8.95 -8.26
CA ASP A 577 -12.91 -7.63 -8.88
C ASP A 577 -11.65 -7.46 -9.73
N GLU A 578 -11.80 -7.59 -11.05
CA GLU A 578 -10.73 -7.41 -12.02
C GLU A 578 -10.35 -5.92 -12.23
N GLU A 579 -10.89 -4.98 -11.44
CA GLU A 579 -10.73 -3.53 -11.63
C GLU A 579 -9.75 -2.84 -10.65
N ASP A 580 -9.36 -3.48 -9.55
CA ASP A 580 -8.39 -2.90 -8.59
C ASP A 580 -6.95 -3.43 -8.78
N PHE A 581 -6.54 -3.66 -10.04
CA PHE A 581 -5.13 -3.89 -10.35
C PHE A 581 -4.44 -2.55 -10.59
N GLU A 582 -4.23 -1.79 -9.51
CA GLU A 582 -3.20 -0.75 -9.51
C GLU A 582 -1.85 -1.42 -9.80
N ASP A 583 -1.14 -0.84 -10.77
CA ASP A 583 0.19 -1.29 -11.19
C ASP A 583 1.18 -1.07 -10.03
N GLU A 584 1.27 -2.02 -9.09
CA GLU A 584 2.55 -2.24 -8.41
C GLU A 584 3.46 -2.86 -9.48
N ASP A 585 4.28 -2.02 -10.11
CA ASP A 585 5.49 -2.42 -10.86
C ASP A 585 6.44 -3.12 -9.85
N ASP A 586 6.08 -4.32 -9.42
CA ASP A 586 6.96 -5.26 -8.74
C ASP A 586 7.88 -5.85 -9.82
N GLU A 587 8.79 -5.02 -10.31
CA GLU A 587 9.97 -5.48 -11.00
C GLU A 587 10.69 -6.48 -10.09
N ASP A 588 10.78 -7.72 -10.59
CA ASP A 588 11.49 -8.86 -10.03
C ASP A 588 12.51 -8.52 -8.93
N ALA A 589 12.33 -9.12 -7.75
CA ALA A 589 13.19 -9.04 -6.56
C ALA A 589 14.66 -9.50 -6.75
N PHE A 590 15.15 -9.58 -7.98
CA PHE A 590 16.54 -9.86 -8.36
C PHE A 590 17.40 -8.59 -8.53
N ASP A 591 16.80 -7.39 -8.55
CA ASP A 591 17.52 -6.11 -8.61
C ASP A 591 17.33 -5.26 -7.34
N ARG A 592 17.36 -5.87 -6.15
CA ARG A 592 17.60 -5.12 -4.90
C ARG A 592 19.06 -4.69 -4.76
N GLU A 593 19.61 -4.05 -5.77
CA GLU A 593 20.74 -3.14 -5.61
C GLU A 593 20.42 -1.84 -6.38
N SER A 594 19.97 -0.86 -5.60
CA SER A 594 19.94 0.58 -5.90
C SER A 594 19.26 1.00 -7.21
N ASP A 595 18.01 1.43 -7.13
CA ASP A 595 17.48 2.45 -8.04
C ASP A 595 16.47 3.32 -7.26
N GLU A 596 16.84 4.60 -7.09
CA GLU A 596 15.98 5.66 -6.54
C GLU A 596 15.09 6.20 -7.66
N GLU A 597 13.79 6.27 -7.40
CA GLU A 597 12.77 6.77 -8.33
C GLU A 597 12.88 8.29 -8.50
N GLY A 598 12.90 8.75 -9.74
CA GLY A 598 12.69 10.15 -10.12
C GLY A 598 11.55 10.22 -11.13
N GLU A 599 10.47 10.90 -10.75
CA GLU A 599 9.30 11.17 -11.57
C GLU A 599 9.63 12.19 -12.68
N ASP A 600 9.13 11.93 -13.88
CA ASP A 600 9.18 12.84 -15.03
C ASP A 600 8.18 13.99 -14.82
N GLU A 601 8.67 15.21 -14.57
CA GLU A 601 7.90 16.43 -14.82
C GLU A 601 8.02 16.81 -16.31
N THR A 602 6.91 16.67 -17.03
CA THR A 602 6.71 17.32 -18.32
C THR A 602 6.33 18.79 -18.09
N ASP A 603 7.18 19.72 -18.54
CA ASP A 603 6.79 21.12 -18.74
C ASP A 603 6.69 21.41 -20.25
N GLY A 604 5.50 21.84 -20.68
CA GLY A 604 5.17 22.23 -22.06
C GLY A 604 3.71 22.05 -22.40
#